data_AF-A0A7V8XKS9-F1
#
_entry.id   AF-A0A7V8XKS9-F1
#
_cell.length_a   1.000
_cell.length_b   1.000
_cell.length_c   1.000
_cell.angle_alpha   90.00
_cell.angle_beta   90.00
_cell.angle_gamma   90.00
#
_symmetry.space_group_name_H-M   'P 1'
#
loop_
_entity.id
_entity.type
_entity.pdbx_description
1 polymer ?
#
loop_
_entity_poly.entity_id
_entity_poly.type
_entity_poly.pdbx_seq_one_letter_code
_entity_poly.pdbx_strand_id
1 'polypeptide(L)'
;MRRSLAFALVSALVLAGTALAAEPGFTPPEPHSPNAEAINDTYNWVSIFTGAIFLLVQGALLYFIVRYRRRRRPRTEDGAQVHGNTNLELAWTVGPVLILVAIGA
;
A
#
# COMPACT_ATOMS: atom_id res chain seq x y z
N MET A 1 -18.50 -21.75 -2.08
CA MET A 1 -18.27 -20.29 -2.01
C MET A 1 -18.72 -19.67 -0.68
N ARG A 2 -19.99 -19.80 -0.25
CA ARG A 2 -20.45 -19.20 1.03
C ARG A 2 -19.70 -19.71 2.28
N ARG A 3 -19.39 -21.01 2.31
CA ARG A 3 -18.59 -21.64 3.39
C ARG A 3 -17.12 -21.20 3.36
N SER A 4 -16.55 -21.02 2.18
CA SER A 4 -15.18 -20.51 1.98
C SER A 4 -15.05 -19.05 2.42
N LEU A 5 -16.06 -18.23 2.12
CA LEU A 5 -16.14 -16.85 2.58
C LEU A 5 -16.30 -16.76 4.10
N ALA A 6 -17.15 -17.60 4.69
CA ALA A 6 -17.32 -17.67 6.14
C ALA A 6 -16.02 -18.10 6.85
N PHE A 7 -15.31 -19.09 6.31
CA PHE A 7 -13.99 -19.48 6.83
C PHE A 7 -12.97 -18.35 6.70
N ALA A 8 -12.89 -17.67 5.55
CA ALA A 8 -11.98 -16.53 5.38
C ALA A 8 -12.30 -15.38 6.35
N LEU A 9 -13.58 -15.09 6.59
CA LEU A 9 -14.03 -14.07 7.55
C LEU A 9 -13.69 -14.45 8.99
N VAL A 10 -13.92 -15.70 9.38
CA VAL A 10 -13.59 -16.18 10.73
C VAL A 10 -12.07 -16.19 10.94
N SER A 11 -11.29 -16.64 9.96
CA SER A 11 -9.83 -16.59 10.02
C SER A 11 -9.31 -15.15 10.10
N ALA A 12 -9.88 -14.23 9.33
CA ALA A 12 -9.54 -12.81 9.41
C ALA A 12 -9.90 -12.20 10.77
N LEU A 13 -11.02 -12.59 11.36
CA LEU A 13 -11.46 -12.11 12.68
C LEU A 13 -10.58 -12.66 13.82
N VAL A 14 -10.16 -13.92 13.73
CA VAL A 14 -9.23 -14.55 14.68
C VAL A 14 -7.83 -13.91 14.59
N LEU A 15 -7.33 -13.67 13.37
CA LEU A 15 -6.06 -12.96 13.16
C LEU A 15 -6.12 -11.49 13.62
N ALA A 16 -7.26 -10.83 13.45
CA ALA A 16 -7.48 -9.48 13.97
C ALA A 16 -7.46 -9.45 15.51
N GLY A 17 -8.11 -10.42 16.17
CA GLY A 17 -8.12 -10.54 17.63
C GLY A 17 -6.72 -10.74 18.23
N THR A 18 -5.84 -11.49 17.56
CA THR A 18 -4.43 -11.63 17.99
C THR A 18 -3.60 -10.38 17.80
N ALA A 19 -3.96 -9.51 16.85
CA ALA A 19 -3.27 -8.23 16.62
C ALA A 19 -3.62 -7.18 17.69
N LEU A 20 -4.83 -7.25 18.28
CA LEU A 20 -5.28 -6.34 19.35
C LEU A 20 -4.68 -6.64 20.73
N ALA A 21 -4.21 -7.87 20.95
CA ALA A 21 -3.61 -8.31 22.22
C ALA A 21 -2.08 -8.38 22.20
N ALA A 22 -1.45 -8.05 21.07
CA ALA A 22 0.00 -8.05 20.93
C ALA A 22 0.59 -6.73 21.44
N GLU A 23 1.78 -6.80 22.06
CA GLU A 23 2.75 -5.70 22.12
C GLU A 23 2.75 -4.92 20.80
N PRO A 24 3.00 -3.59 20.78
CA PRO A 24 2.81 -2.71 19.62
C PRO A 24 3.43 -3.31 18.34
N GLY A 25 2.64 -4.11 17.61
CA GLY A 25 3.21 -5.00 16.60
C GLY A 25 3.54 -4.24 15.32
N PHE A 26 2.73 -3.21 15.06
CA PHE A 26 2.77 -2.35 13.88
C PHE A 26 2.72 -0.84 14.23
N THR A 27 2.79 -0.50 15.50
CA THR A 27 2.81 0.88 15.99
C THR A 27 3.94 1.02 17.01
N PRO A 28 4.50 2.21 17.23
CA PRO A 28 5.50 2.37 18.26
C PRO A 28 4.86 2.22 19.65
N PRO A 29 5.65 1.87 20.68
CA PRO A 29 5.17 1.86 22.06
C PRO A 29 4.81 3.25 22.55
N GLU A 30 4.08 3.30 23.66
CA GLU A 30 3.75 4.56 24.33
C GLU A 30 5.04 5.32 24.66
N PRO A 31 5.16 6.60 24.27
CA PRO A 31 6.38 7.36 24.50
C PRO A 31 6.51 7.77 25.97
N HIS A 32 7.70 7.61 26.53
CA HIS A 32 8.01 7.98 27.93
C HIS A 32 9.05 9.11 28.05
N SER A 33 9.33 9.82 26.95
CA SER A 33 10.22 10.98 26.92
C SER A 33 9.94 11.85 25.70
N PRO A 34 10.32 13.15 25.71
CA PRO A 34 10.17 14.02 24.54
C PRO A 34 10.87 13.49 23.29
N ASN A 35 12.00 12.79 23.45
CA ASN A 35 12.68 12.16 22.32
C ASN A 35 11.89 10.97 21.76
N ALA A 36 11.22 10.19 22.62
CA ALA A 36 10.36 9.10 22.19
C ALA A 36 9.11 9.62 21.46
N GLU A 37 8.54 10.75 21.90
CA GLU A 37 7.42 11.40 21.20
C GLU A 37 7.82 11.79 19.77
N ALA A 38 8.96 12.46 19.58
CA ALA A 38 9.44 12.85 18.25
C ALA A 38 9.68 11.64 17.31
N ILE A 39 10.17 10.52 17.86
CA ILE A 39 10.35 9.28 17.09
C ILE A 39 8.99 8.71 16.69
N ASN A 40 8.01 8.69 17.60
CA ASN A 40 6.67 8.20 17.32
C ASN A 40 5.98 9.04 16.24
N ASP A 41 6.10 10.37 16.29
CA ASP A 41 5.53 11.26 15.28
C ASP A 41 6.13 10.99 13.90
N THR A 42 7.45 10.86 13.82
CA THR A 42 8.15 10.50 12.57
C THR A 42 7.68 9.16 12.04
N TYR A 43 7.59 8.14 12.92
CA TYR A 43 7.09 6.82 12.56
C TYR A 43 5.68 6.89 11.98
N ASN A 44 4.79 7.65 12.62
CA ASN A 44 3.41 7.78 12.19
C ASN A 44 3.30 8.39 10.79
N TRP A 45 4.05 9.47 10.51
CA TRP A 45 4.10 10.09 9.18
C TRP A 45 4.61 9.11 8.11
N VAL A 46 5.73 8.45 8.37
CA VAL A 46 6.31 7.47 7.44
C VAL A 46 5.31 6.33 7.19
N SER A 47 4.64 5.85 8.22
CA SER A 47 3.68 4.75 8.13
C SER A 47 2.47 5.10 7.29
N ILE A 48 1.93 6.32 7.43
CA ILE A 48 0.81 6.82 6.63
C ILE A 48 1.18 6.85 5.14
N PHE A 49 2.31 7.46 4.78
CA PHE A 49 2.73 7.54 3.38
C PHE A 49 3.07 6.16 2.81
N THR A 50 3.72 5.31 3.59
CA THR A 50 4.03 3.92 3.19
C THR A 50 2.76 3.13 2.90
N GLY A 51 1.76 3.20 3.79
CA GLY A 51 0.47 2.55 3.59
C GLY A 51 -0.27 3.07 2.35
N ALA A 52 -0.29 4.39 2.16
CA ALA A 52 -0.91 5.01 1.00
C ALA A 52 -0.25 4.59 -0.33
N ILE A 53 1.09 4.62 -0.40
CA ILE A 53 1.84 4.18 -1.58
C ILE A 53 1.62 2.69 -1.84
N PHE A 54 1.67 1.85 -0.79
CA PHE A 54 1.44 0.42 -0.92
C PHE A 54 0.07 0.12 -1.55
N LEU A 55 -0.99 0.77 -1.04
CA LEU A 55 -2.34 0.60 -1.58
C LEU A 55 -2.45 1.11 -3.02
N LEU A 56 -1.82 2.23 -3.35
CA LEU A 56 -1.80 2.76 -4.71
C LEU A 56 -1.12 1.79 -5.68
N VAL A 57 0.08 1.33 -5.34
CA VAL A 57 0.88 0.42 -6.18
C VAL A 57 0.18 -0.92 -6.33
N GLN A 58 -0.28 -1.51 -5.22
CA GLN A 58 -1.00 -2.78 -5.28
C GLN A 58 -2.34 -2.66 -6.00
N GLY A 59 -3.08 -1.57 -5.78
CA GLY A 59 -4.32 -1.28 -6.49
C GLY A 59 -4.08 -1.17 -8.00
N ALA A 60 -3.07 -0.41 -8.43
CA ALA A 60 -2.68 -0.30 -9.83
C ALA A 60 -2.28 -1.68 -10.40
N LEU A 61 -1.41 -2.42 -9.72
CA LEU A 61 -0.95 -3.74 -10.16
C LEU A 61 -2.13 -4.71 -10.33
N LEU A 62 -3.00 -4.82 -9.32
CA LEU A 62 -4.19 -5.68 -9.38
C LEU A 62 -5.15 -5.24 -10.48
N TYR A 63 -5.36 -3.93 -10.64
CA TYR A 63 -6.14 -3.37 -11.75
C TYR A 63 -5.56 -3.81 -13.09
N PHE A 64 -4.25 -3.66 -13.30
CA PHE A 64 -3.59 -4.07 -14.54
C PHE A 64 -3.72 -5.57 -14.80
N ILE A 65 -3.49 -6.40 -13.77
CA ILE A 65 -3.64 -7.85 -13.84
C ILE A 65 -5.06 -8.24 -14.25
N VAL A 66 -6.10 -7.63 -13.68
CA VAL A 66 -7.50 -8.00 -13.98
C VAL A 66 -7.94 -7.44 -15.34
N ARG A 67 -7.64 -6.17 -15.61
CA ARG A 67 -8.13 -5.41 -16.78
C ARG A 67 -7.46 -5.83 -18.08
N TYR A 68 -6.17 -6.14 -18.04
CA TYR A 68 -5.36 -6.48 -19.21
C TYR A 68 -5.01 -7.97 -19.29
N ARG A 69 -5.62 -8.81 -18.44
CA ARG A 69 -5.51 -10.27 -18.57
C ARG A 69 -5.90 -10.73 -19.96
N ARG A 70 -4.99 -11.42 -20.65
CA ARG A 70 -5.28 -12.05 -21.95
C ARG A 70 -6.33 -13.16 -21.74
N ARG A 71 -7.58 -12.93 -22.16
CA ARG A 71 -8.67 -13.92 -22.07
C ARG A 71 -9.01 -14.56 -23.42
N ARG A 72 -9.26 -13.75 -24.45
CA ARG A 72 -9.73 -14.23 -25.78
C ARG A 72 -8.99 -13.61 -26.97
N ARG A 73 -7.94 -12.81 -26.74
CA ARG A 73 -7.21 -12.15 -27.82
C ARG A 73 -6.36 -13.16 -28.61
N PRO A 74 -6.44 -13.19 -29.95
CA PRO A 74 -5.59 -14.00 -30.82
C PRO A 74 -4.10 -13.85 -30.48
N ARG A 75 -3.29 -14.88 -30.75
CA ARG A 75 -1.84 -14.85 -30.48
C ARG A 75 -1.12 -13.72 -31.21
N THR A 76 -1.68 -13.30 -32.35
CA THR A 76 -1.17 -12.30 -33.28
C THR A 76 -1.57 -10.86 -32.95
N GLU A 77 -2.45 -10.64 -31.97
CA GLU A 77 -2.80 -9.29 -31.51
C GLU A 77 -1.88 -8.87 -30.37
N ASP A 78 -0.96 -7.95 -30.67
CA ASP A 78 -0.10 -7.30 -29.69
C ASP A 78 -0.82 -6.16 -28.95
N GLY A 79 -0.29 -5.77 -27.79
CA GLY A 79 -0.74 -4.60 -27.05
C GLY A 79 -0.37 -3.29 -27.75
N ALA A 80 -1.06 -2.20 -27.37
CA ALA A 80 -0.72 -0.87 -27.85
C ALA A 80 0.74 -0.53 -27.49
N GLN A 81 1.50 -0.05 -28.47
CA GLN A 81 2.92 0.32 -28.33
C GLN A 81 3.06 1.71 -27.70
N VAL A 82 2.71 1.82 -26.42
CA VAL A 82 2.89 3.05 -25.64
C VAL A 82 4.29 3.07 -25.06
N HIS A 83 5.10 4.05 -25.46
CA HIS A 83 6.52 4.12 -25.08
C HIS A 83 6.78 4.94 -23.82
N GLY A 84 5.86 5.82 -23.43
CA GLY A 84 6.03 6.66 -22.24
C GLY A 84 4.92 7.70 -22.10
N ASN A 85 4.97 8.43 -20.99
CA ASN A 85 4.09 9.56 -20.74
C ASN A 85 4.81 10.55 -19.81
N THR A 86 5.33 11.63 -20.39
CA THR A 86 6.11 12.64 -19.67
C THR A 86 5.36 13.24 -18.48
N ASN A 87 4.04 13.42 -18.57
CA ASN A 87 3.25 13.96 -17.46
C ASN A 87 3.14 12.95 -16.31
N LEU A 88 2.98 11.67 -16.63
CA LEU A 88 2.94 10.60 -15.64
C LEU A 88 4.32 10.39 -14.98
N GLU A 89 5.37 10.47 -15.79
CA GLU A 89 6.76 10.43 -15.35
C GLU A 89 7.07 11.56 -14.38
N LEU A 90 6.67 12.79 -14.72
CA LEU A 90 6.83 13.92 -13.83
C LEU A 90 6.03 13.75 -12.53
N ALA A 91 4.78 13.28 -12.62
CA ALA A 91 3.93 13.08 -11.46
C ALA A 91 4.53 12.06 -10.47
N TRP A 92 5.04 10.91 -10.96
CA TRP A 92 5.62 9.89 -10.09
C TRP A 92 7.02 10.21 -9.58
N THR A 93 7.70 11.21 -10.14
CA THR A 93 9.02 11.67 -9.64
C THR A 93 8.85 12.80 -8.64
N VAL A 94 7.98 13.77 -8.94
CA VAL A 94 7.68 14.89 -8.04
C VAL A 94 6.94 14.42 -6.79
N GLY A 95 6.00 13.47 -6.93
CA GLY A 95 5.25 12.93 -5.80
C GLY A 95 6.13 12.43 -4.63
N PRO A 96 7.05 11.49 -4.87
CA PRO A 96 7.99 11.02 -3.85
C PRO A 96 8.87 12.13 -3.25
N VAL A 97 9.32 13.09 -4.06
CA VAL A 97 10.11 14.23 -3.56
C VAL A 97 9.31 15.06 -2.57
N LEU A 98 8.05 15.38 -2.89
CA LEU A 98 7.17 16.14 -1.99
C LEU A 98 6.87 15.38 -0.69
N ILE A 99 6.72 14.05 -0.76
CA ILE A 99 6.55 13.20 0.42
C ILE A 99 7.78 13.28 1.33
N LEU A 100 8.99 13.21 0.77
CA LEU A 100 10.23 13.33 1.56
C LEU A 100 10.35 14.70 2.23
N VAL A 101 10.02 15.77 1.52
CA VAL A 101 10.00 17.13 2.08
C VAL A 101 9.00 17.22 3.23
N ALA A 102 7.81 16.63 3.10
CA ALA A 102 6.79 16.65 4.14
C ALA A 102 7.19 15.84 5.39
N ILE A 103 7.96 14.75 5.23
CA ILE A 103 8.45 13.95 6.37
C ILE A 103 9.62 14.63 7.07
N GLY A 104 10.48 15.33 6.31
CA GLY A 104 11.68 15.98 6.82
C GLY A 104 11.49 17.42 7.30
N ALA A 105 10.31 18.01 7.14
CA ALA A 105 9.97 19.37 7.56
C ALA A 105 9.32 19.38 8.94
#